data_AF-A0A377DWI9-F1
#
_entry.id   AF-A0A377DWI9-F1
#
_cell.length_a   1.000
_cell.length_b   1.000
_cell.length_c   1.000
_cell.angle_alpha   90.00
_cell.angle_beta   90.00
_cell.angle_gamma   90.00
#
_symmetry.space_group_name_H-M   'P 1'
#
loop_
_entity.id
_entity.type
_entity.pdbx_description
1 polymer ?
#
loop_
_entity_poly.entity_id
_entity_poly.type
_entity_poly.pdbx_seq_one_letter_code
_entity_poly.pdbx_strand_id
1 'polypeptide(L)'
;MSLQSAKNIVDAIDKSRFDVVLLGIDKQGQWHVSDASNYLLNADDPAHIALRPSATSLAQVPGKHEHQLIDAQNGQPLPTVDVIFPIVHGTLGEDGSLQGMLRVANLPFVGSDVSGFSSLYGQRCHQTSATRCRAEHCAIYYPDARQSSQH
;
A
#
# COMPACT_ATOMS: atom_id res chain seq x y z
N MET A 1 -10.06 3.81 13.37
CA MET A 1 -9.62 5.06 12.71
C MET A 1 -8.61 4.77 11.60
N SER A 2 -8.96 4.00 10.56
CA SER A 2 -8.02 3.67 9.47
C SER A 2 -8.67 3.87 8.10
N LEU A 3 -9.88 3.34 7.88
CA LEU A 3 -10.53 3.36 6.57
C LEU A 3 -10.95 4.75 6.09
N GLN A 4 -11.43 5.61 6.98
CA GLN A 4 -11.82 6.98 6.60
C GLN A 4 -10.60 7.82 6.18
N SER A 5 -9.45 7.62 6.84
CA SER A 5 -8.20 8.28 6.48
C SER A 5 -7.64 7.74 5.17
N ALA A 6 -7.72 6.42 4.96
CA ALA A 6 -7.38 5.80 3.68
C ALA A 6 -8.26 6.37 2.56
N LYS A 7 -9.56 6.54 2.79
CA LYS A 7 -10.48 7.23 1.88
C LYS A 7 -10.02 8.64 1.54
N ASN A 8 -9.75 9.45 2.55
CA ASN A 8 -9.30 10.83 2.32
C ASN A 8 -8.00 10.92 1.50
N ILE A 9 -7.07 9.98 1.67
CA ILE A 9 -5.81 9.98 0.91
C ILE A 9 -6.01 9.48 -0.52
N VAL A 10 -6.81 8.42 -0.71
CA VAL A 10 -7.20 7.94 -2.06
C VAL A 10 -8.01 8.99 -2.83
N ASP A 11 -8.79 9.82 -2.13
CA ASP A 11 -9.56 10.91 -2.74
C ASP A 11 -8.68 12.13 -3.04
N ALA A 12 -7.63 12.36 -2.24
CA ALA A 12 -6.72 13.49 -2.41
C ALA A 12 -5.59 13.22 -3.43
N ILE A 13 -5.33 11.96 -3.80
CA ILE A 13 -4.28 11.62 -4.76
C ILE A 13 -4.72 12.00 -6.19
N ASP A 14 -3.78 12.54 -6.96
CA ASP A 14 -4.04 12.94 -8.34
C ASP A 14 -4.02 11.71 -9.28
N LYS A 15 -5.22 11.15 -9.51
CA LYS A 15 -5.43 9.96 -10.38
C LYS A 15 -5.14 10.24 -11.86
N SER A 16 -4.93 11.49 -12.27
CA SER A 16 -4.45 11.80 -13.63
C SER A 16 -2.94 11.61 -13.78
N ARG A 17 -2.22 11.56 -12.66
CA ARG A 17 -0.77 11.41 -12.60
C ARG A 17 -0.32 10.05 -12.13
N PHE A 18 -1.13 9.38 -11.32
CA PHE A 18 -0.80 8.10 -10.70
C PHE A 18 -1.85 7.05 -11.05
N ASP A 19 -1.39 5.89 -11.49
CA ASP A 19 -2.12 4.64 -11.37
C ASP A 19 -2.01 4.16 -9.92
N VAL A 20 -3.15 4.07 -9.24
CA VAL A 20 -3.22 3.87 -7.79
C VAL A 20 -3.82 2.51 -7.50
N VAL A 21 -3.03 1.66 -6.86
CA VAL A 21 -3.52 0.41 -6.27
C VAL A 21 -3.53 0.50 -4.75
N LEU A 22 -4.37 -0.32 -4.13
CA LEU A 22 -4.48 -0.40 -2.69
C LEU A 22 -3.90 -1.72 -2.20
N LEU A 23 -2.92 -1.63 -1.30
CA LEU A 23 -2.30 -2.78 -0.66
C LEU A 23 -2.75 -2.85 0.80
N GLY A 24 -3.46 -3.93 1.14
CA GLY A 24 -3.87 -4.23 2.49
C GLY A 24 -3.11 -5.43 3.05
N ILE A 25 -2.82 -5.41 4.34
CA ILE A 25 -2.43 -6.63 5.09
C ILE A 25 -3.52 -6.92 6.11
N ASP A 26 -4.06 -8.14 6.06
CA ASP A 26 -5.06 -8.60 7.03
C ASP A 26 -4.42 -9.03 8.36
N LYS A 27 -5.27 -9.43 9.32
CA LYS A 27 -4.81 -9.86 10.66
C LYS A 27 -4.03 -11.16 10.64
N GLN A 28 -4.12 -11.92 9.57
CA GLN A 28 -3.40 -13.17 9.35
C GLN A 28 -2.05 -12.91 8.66
N GLY A 29 -1.76 -11.66 8.31
CA GLY A 29 -0.53 -11.26 7.62
C GLY A 29 -0.60 -11.49 6.10
N GLN A 30 -1.76 -11.85 5.54
CA GLN A 30 -1.90 -12.00 4.11
C GLN A 30 -2.02 -10.64 3.44
N TRP A 31 -1.29 -10.48 2.35
CA TRP A 31 -1.31 -9.27 1.55
C TRP A 31 -2.40 -9.37 0.49
N HIS A 32 -3.06 -8.25 0.23
CA HIS A 32 -4.20 -8.16 -0.67
C HIS A 32 -4.08 -6.93 -1.53
N VAL A 33 -4.44 -7.03 -2.81
CA VAL A 33 -4.52 -5.87 -3.71
C VAL A 33 -5.98 -5.53 -4.04
N SER A 34 -6.35 -4.26 -3.94
CA SER A 34 -7.67 -3.78 -4.31
C SER A 34 -7.58 -2.62 -5.28
N ASP A 35 -8.59 -2.51 -6.14
CA ASP A 35 -8.72 -1.39 -7.05
C ASP A 35 -9.18 -0.15 -6.28
N ALA A 36 -8.49 0.99 -6.48
CA ALA A 36 -8.79 2.26 -5.81
C ALA A 36 -10.18 2.83 -6.14
N SER A 37 -10.84 2.36 -7.20
CA SER A 37 -12.21 2.74 -7.56
C SER A 37 -13.29 1.97 -6.79
N ASN A 38 -12.97 0.80 -6.19
CA ASN A 38 -13.99 -0.08 -5.61
C ASN A 38 -13.53 -0.89 -4.38
N TYR A 39 -12.70 -0.30 -3.52
CA TYR A 39 -12.14 -0.96 -2.34
C TYR A 39 -12.96 -0.84 -1.06
N LEU A 40 -14.01 -0.01 -1.03
CA LEU A 40 -14.86 0.19 0.15
C LEU A 40 -16.27 -0.39 -0.07
N LEU A 41 -16.78 -1.02 0.99
CA LEU A 41 -18.19 -1.29 1.20
C LEU A 41 -18.78 -0.18 2.07
N ASN A 42 -20.00 0.25 1.74
CA ASN A 42 -20.74 1.28 2.50
C ASN A 42 -19.92 2.57 2.69
N ALA A 43 -19.27 3.05 1.62
CA ALA A 43 -18.36 4.20 1.67
C ALA A 43 -19.02 5.51 2.17
N ASP A 44 -20.36 5.58 2.11
CA ASP A 44 -21.18 6.71 2.55
C ASP A 44 -21.79 6.53 3.95
N ASP A 45 -21.62 5.37 4.58
CA ASP A 45 -22.06 5.09 5.95
C ASP A 45 -20.84 4.89 6.87
N PRO A 46 -20.44 5.93 7.62
CA PRO A 46 -19.29 5.85 8.52
C PRO A 46 -19.39 4.76 9.60
N ALA A 47 -20.60 4.33 9.99
CA ALA A 47 -20.79 3.29 11.00
C ALA A 47 -20.51 1.89 10.42
N HIS A 48 -20.80 1.69 9.14
CA HIS A 48 -20.70 0.39 8.45
C HIS A 48 -19.64 0.34 7.35
N ILE A 49 -18.79 1.38 7.21
CA ILE A 49 -17.68 1.40 6.27
C ILE A 49 -16.72 0.23 6.53
N ALA A 50 -16.52 -0.59 5.50
CA ALA A 50 -15.66 -1.75 5.53
C ALA A 50 -14.83 -1.84 4.24
N LEU A 51 -13.77 -2.63 4.26
CA LEU A 51 -13.05 -2.95 3.04
C LEU A 51 -13.83 -3.99 2.27
N ARG A 52 -13.87 -3.82 0.95
CA ARG A 52 -14.27 -4.90 0.06
C ARG A 52 -13.20 -5.99 0.16
N PRO A 53 -13.58 -7.25 0.38
CA PRO A 53 -12.64 -8.35 0.31
C PRO A 53 -11.94 -8.31 -1.05
N SER A 54 -10.61 -8.29 -1.02
CA SER A 54 -9.82 -8.46 -2.23
C SER A 54 -10.03 -9.87 -2.77
N ALA A 55 -10.18 -10.00 -4.09
CA ALA A 55 -10.16 -11.31 -4.74
C ALA A 55 -8.73 -11.84 -4.92
N THR A 56 -7.72 -10.97 -4.82
CA THR A 56 -6.33 -11.27 -5.14
C THR A 56 -5.45 -11.13 -3.90
N SER A 57 -4.98 -12.29 -3.42
CA SER A 57 -3.93 -12.38 -2.42
C SER A 57 -2.57 -12.29 -3.08
N LEU A 58 -1.61 -11.66 -2.40
CA LEU A 58 -0.28 -11.38 -2.93
C LEU A 58 0.78 -12.18 -2.20
N ALA A 59 1.80 -12.59 -2.96
CA ALA A 59 3.05 -13.07 -2.42
C ALA A 59 4.19 -12.14 -2.82
N GLN A 60 5.12 -11.95 -1.91
CA GLN A 60 6.34 -11.19 -2.15
C GLN A 60 7.41 -12.11 -2.74
N VAL A 61 8.16 -11.62 -3.74
CA VAL A 61 9.32 -12.31 -4.31
C VAL A 61 10.60 -11.60 -3.84
N PRO A 62 11.32 -12.14 -2.83
CA PRO A 62 12.52 -11.50 -2.29
C PRO A 62 13.64 -11.37 -3.33
N GLY A 63 14.42 -10.29 -3.22
CA GLY A 63 15.60 -10.06 -4.07
C GLY A 63 15.31 -9.56 -5.49
N LYS A 64 14.03 -9.35 -5.84
CA LYS A 64 13.63 -8.70 -7.09
C LYS A 64 13.61 -7.18 -6.95
N HIS A 65 13.97 -6.48 -8.04
CA HIS A 65 13.88 -5.01 -8.14
C HIS A 65 12.66 -4.54 -8.94
N GLU A 66 12.02 -5.45 -9.68
CA GLU A 66 10.81 -5.25 -10.46
C GLU A 66 9.91 -6.48 -10.26
N HIS A 67 8.59 -6.31 -10.33
CA HIS A 67 7.62 -7.37 -10.06
C HIS A 67 7.84 -8.04 -8.69
N GLN A 68 8.07 -7.23 -7.65
CA GLN A 68 8.30 -7.71 -6.28
C GLN A 68 7.06 -8.40 -5.68
N LEU A 69 5.88 -8.18 -6.25
CA LEU A 69 4.60 -8.76 -5.86
C LEU A 69 4.03 -9.60 -7.00
N ILE A 70 3.52 -10.78 -6.65
CA ILE A 70 2.82 -11.70 -7.56
C ILE A 70 1.46 -12.06 -6.97
N ASP A 71 0.51 -12.41 -7.84
CA ASP A 71 -0.73 -13.06 -7.42
C ASP A 71 -0.40 -14.45 -6.86
N ALA A 72 -0.78 -14.69 -5.61
CA ALA A 72 -0.49 -15.92 -4.90
C ALA A 72 -1.25 -17.15 -5.46
N GLN A 73 -2.35 -16.95 -6.20
CA GLN A 73 -3.17 -18.01 -6.75
C GLN A 73 -2.65 -18.54 -8.09
N ASN A 74 -2.14 -17.66 -8.96
CA ASN A 74 -1.75 -18.01 -10.33
C ASN A 74 -0.29 -17.69 -10.67
N GLY A 75 0.45 -17.04 -9.77
CA GLY A 75 1.87 -16.69 -9.94
C GLY A 75 2.14 -15.57 -10.92
N GLN A 76 1.12 -14.88 -11.43
CA GLN A 76 1.30 -13.77 -12.36
C GLN A 76 1.89 -12.55 -11.65
N PRO A 77 2.85 -11.85 -12.28
CA PRO A 77 3.43 -10.65 -11.71
C PRO A 77 2.42 -9.50 -11.71
N LEU A 78 2.41 -8.73 -10.63
CA LEU A 78 1.74 -7.43 -10.63
C LEU A 78 2.61 -6.38 -11.34
N PRO A 79 2.00 -5.26 -11.78
CA PRO A 79 2.74 -4.07 -12.16
C PRO A 79 3.75 -3.68 -11.06
N THR A 80 4.95 -3.26 -11.47
CA THR A 80 5.98 -2.82 -10.54
C THR A 80 5.49 -1.59 -9.78
N VAL A 81 5.52 -1.65 -8.45
CA VAL A 81 5.15 -0.53 -7.59
C VAL A 81 6.37 0.39 -7.45
N ASP A 82 6.26 1.61 -8.00
CA ASP A 82 7.33 2.60 -7.94
C ASP A 82 7.49 3.18 -6.52
N VAL A 83 6.38 3.30 -5.79
CA VAL A 83 6.35 3.89 -4.46
C VAL A 83 5.12 3.45 -3.67
N ILE A 84 5.31 3.24 -2.38
CA ILE A 84 4.26 2.98 -1.40
C ILE A 84 4.03 4.22 -0.54
N PHE A 85 2.77 4.59 -0.38
CA PHE A 85 2.32 5.59 0.59
C PHE A 85 1.74 4.87 1.80
N PRO A 86 2.52 4.67 2.88
CA PRO A 86 2.02 4.01 4.08
C PRO A 86 1.06 4.93 4.83
N ILE A 87 -0.20 4.51 4.92
CA ILE A 87 -1.23 5.15 5.74
C ILE A 87 -1.33 4.35 7.04
N VAL A 88 -0.54 4.74 8.03
CA VAL A 88 -0.63 4.16 9.36
C VAL A 88 -0.97 5.24 10.36
N HIS A 89 -2.02 5.00 11.15
CA HIS A 89 -2.36 5.81 12.31
C HIS A 89 -2.03 5.02 13.58
N GLY A 90 -1.16 5.59 14.43
CA GLY A 90 -0.78 5.02 15.73
C GLY A 90 0.53 4.24 15.72
N THR A 91 0.87 3.67 16.88
CA THR A 91 2.17 3.05 17.20
C THR A 91 2.62 1.93 16.28
N LEU A 92 1.71 1.25 15.55
CA LEU A 92 2.03 0.13 14.66
C LEU A 92 2.70 0.52 13.32
N GLY A 93 2.77 1.82 13.00
CA GLY A 93 3.52 2.32 11.83
C GLY A 93 4.62 3.30 12.19
N GLU A 94 4.64 3.75 13.44
CA GLU A 94 5.66 4.64 13.99
C GLU A 94 6.80 3.87 14.66
N ASP A 95 6.60 2.58 14.95
CA ASP A 95 7.62 1.69 15.55
C ASP A 95 8.69 1.18 14.56
N GLY A 96 8.53 1.45 13.26
CA GLY A 96 9.48 1.05 12.22
C GLY A 96 9.24 -0.35 11.63
N SER A 97 8.26 -1.12 12.14
CA SER A 97 8.02 -2.51 11.72
C SER A 97 7.60 -2.60 10.25
N LEU A 98 6.66 -1.75 9.83
CA LEU A 98 6.24 -1.63 8.44
C LEU A 98 7.40 -1.24 7.52
N GLN A 99 8.19 -0.25 7.93
CA GLN A 99 9.35 0.24 7.19
C GLN A 99 10.40 -0.86 7.03
N GLY A 100 10.62 -1.67 8.06
CA GLY A 100 11.49 -2.85 8.02
C GLY A 100 11.03 -3.87 6.99
N MET A 101 9.74 -4.22 7.02
CA MET A 101 9.14 -5.16 6.07
C MET A 101 9.25 -4.66 4.63
N LEU A 102 8.93 -3.40 4.36
CA LEU A 102 9.04 -2.81 3.01
C LEU A 102 10.48 -2.79 2.49
N ARG A 103 11.48 -2.60 3.37
CA ARG A 103 12.91 -2.69 3.01
C ARG A 103 13.32 -4.10 2.60
N VAL A 104 12.92 -5.11 3.38
CA VAL A 104 13.17 -6.53 3.03
C VAL A 104 12.45 -6.90 1.73
N ALA A 105 11.28 -6.29 1.50
CA ALA A 105 10.52 -6.42 0.27
C ALA A 105 11.06 -5.66 -0.93
N ASN A 106 12.08 -4.84 -0.73
CA ASN A 106 12.64 -4.00 -1.78
C ASN A 106 11.58 -3.12 -2.45
N LEU A 107 10.62 -2.65 -1.65
CA LEU A 107 9.50 -1.80 -2.05
C LEU A 107 9.78 -0.36 -1.59
N PRO A 108 9.94 0.61 -2.51
CA PRO A 108 10.15 2.01 -2.14
C PRO A 108 8.93 2.58 -1.42
N PHE A 109 9.10 3.48 -0.44
CA PHE A 109 7.98 4.08 0.30
C PHE A 109 8.24 5.50 0.81
N VAL A 110 7.16 6.24 1.11
CA VAL A 110 7.20 7.62 1.61
C VAL A 110 7.19 7.65 3.15
N GLY A 111 8.08 8.44 3.78
CA GLY A 111 8.15 8.62 5.24
C GLY A 111 9.50 9.20 5.72
N SER A 112 9.57 9.58 7.00
CA SER A 112 10.65 10.43 7.56
C SER A 112 12.00 9.71 7.79
N ASP A 113 12.02 8.41 8.10
CA ASP A 113 13.26 7.74 8.53
C ASP A 113 13.74 6.64 7.59
N VAL A 114 14.16 7.02 6.38
CA VAL A 114 15.12 6.21 5.61
C VAL A 114 16.00 7.07 4.70
N SER A 115 16.95 7.79 5.28
CA SER A 115 18.00 8.52 4.54
C SER A 115 18.92 7.63 3.66
N GLY A 116 18.67 6.31 3.59
CA GLY A 116 19.55 5.34 2.90
C GLY A 116 19.03 4.77 1.58
N PHE A 117 17.74 4.85 1.26
CA PHE A 117 17.19 4.21 0.03
C PHE A 117 17.05 5.19 -1.14
N SER A 118 17.01 6.50 -0.85
CA SER A 118 16.96 7.56 -1.86
C SER A 118 18.21 7.63 -2.75
N SER A 119 19.32 6.98 -2.38
CA SER A 119 20.54 6.96 -3.19
C SER A 119 20.70 5.70 -4.07
N LEU A 120 20.05 4.59 -3.72
CA LEU A 120 20.10 3.34 -4.51
C LEU A 120 18.99 3.28 -5.58
N TYR A 121 17.89 3.99 -5.37
CA TYR A 121 16.76 4.09 -6.30
C TYR A 121 16.77 5.48 -6.87
N GLY A 122 17.24 5.63 -8.11
CA GLY A 122 17.40 6.92 -8.76
C GLY A 122 16.17 7.81 -8.58
N GLN A 123 16.33 8.88 -7.80
CA GLN A 123 15.55 10.13 -7.73
C GLN A 123 14.15 10.15 -8.38
N ARG A 124 13.24 9.21 -8.06
CA ARG A 124 11.84 9.32 -8.54
C ARG A 124 10.92 9.98 -7.52
N CYS A 125 11.17 9.83 -6.22
CA CYS A 125 10.38 10.48 -5.18
C CYS A 125 11.29 10.92 -4.03
N HIS A 126 11.63 12.21 -3.98
CA HIS A 126 12.29 12.81 -2.82
C HIS A 126 11.22 13.22 -1.79
N GLN A 127 11.42 12.73 -0.57
CA GLN A 127 10.77 13.01 0.71
C GLN A 127 9.50 13.90 0.74
N THR A 128 8.51 13.35 1.43
CA THR A 128 7.35 14.01 2.09
C THR A 128 6.26 14.63 1.22
N SER A 129 6.34 14.60 -0.10
CA SER A 129 5.27 15.13 -0.95
C SER A 129 5.04 14.32 -2.22
N ALA A 130 3.83 13.78 -2.38
CA ALA A 130 3.33 13.19 -3.63
C ALA A 130 3.49 14.14 -4.83
N THR A 131 3.61 15.45 -4.57
CA THR A 131 3.69 16.49 -5.59
C THR A 131 4.96 16.38 -6.45
N ARG A 132 6.09 15.88 -5.92
CA ARG A 132 7.37 15.74 -6.67
C ARG A 132 7.70 14.31 -7.14
N CYS A 133 6.80 13.37 -6.94
CA CYS A 133 6.98 11.97 -7.29
C CYS A 133 6.73 11.77 -8.80
N ARG A 134 7.70 11.21 -9.54
CA ARG A 134 7.60 10.79 -10.95
C ARG A 134 7.18 9.31 -11.09
N ALA A 135 6.56 8.75 -10.06
CA ALA A 135 5.97 7.43 -10.10
C ALA A 135 4.76 7.44 -11.03
N GLU A 136 4.61 6.40 -11.84
CA GLU A 136 3.39 6.15 -12.62
C GLU A 136 2.50 5.16 -11.87
N HIS A 137 3.10 4.18 -11.19
CA HIS A 137 2.37 3.17 -10.41
C HIS A 137 2.67 3.35 -8.93
N CYS A 138 1.66 3.74 -8.15
CA CYS A 138 1.79 3.88 -6.71
C CYS A 138 0.82 2.96 -5.97
N ALA A 139 1.25 2.51 -4.80
CA ALA A 139 0.40 1.76 -3.91
C ALA A 139 0.16 2.52 -2.61
N ILE A 140 -1.09 2.55 -2.18
CA ILE A 140 -1.46 3.03 -0.85
C ILE A 140 -1.52 1.83 0.08
N TYR A 141 -0.71 1.85 1.13
CA TYR A 141 -0.71 0.79 2.15
C TYR A 141 -1.62 1.17 3.31
N TYR A 142 -2.48 0.25 3.75
CA TYR A 142 -3.23 0.39 5.00
C TYR A 142 -3.26 -0.94 5.80
N PRO A 143 -3.21 -0.88 7.14
CA PRO A 143 -3.47 -2.05 7.97
C PRO A 143 -4.98 -2.36 7.98
N ASP A 144 -5.38 -3.55 7.52
CA ASP A 144 -6.77 -4.00 7.60
C ASP A 144 -7.08 -4.46 9.03
N ALA A 145 -7.80 -3.61 9.77
CA ALA A 145 -8.18 -3.86 11.14
C ALA A 145 -9.47 -4.71 11.29
N ARG A 146 -10.17 -5.09 10.21
CA ARG A 146 -11.55 -5.61 10.28
C ARG A 146 -11.87 -6.85 9.45
N GLN A 147 -10.91 -7.72 9.14
CA GLN A 147 -11.22 -9.12 8.85
C GLN A 147 -11.03 -9.99 10.10
N SER A 148 -12.05 -10.00 10.96
CA SER A 148 -12.31 -11.18 11.79
C SER A 148 -12.89 -12.24 10.87
N SER A 149 -12.21 -13.37 10.76
CA SER A 149 -12.72 -14.59 10.15
C SER A 149 -14.18 -14.81 10.57
N GLN A 150 -15.11 -14.71 9.61
CA GLN A 150 -16.39 -15.40 9.78
C GLN A 150 -16.08 -16.88 9.54
N HIS A 151 -15.89 -17.59 10.65
CA HIS A 151 -16.12 -19.03 10.76
C HIS A 151 -17.20 -19.23 11.82
#